data_AF-A0A924ZFK1-F1
#
_entry.id   AF-A0A924ZFK1-F1
#
_cell.length_a   1.000
_cell.length_b   1.000
_cell.length_c   1.000
_cell.angle_alpha   90.00
_cell.angle_beta   90.00
_cell.angle_gamma   90.00
#
_symmetry.space_group_name_H-M   'P 1'
#
loop_
_entity.id
_entity.type
_entity.pdbx_description
1 polymer ?
#
loop_
_entity_poly.entity_id
_entity_poly.type
_entity_poly.pdbx_seq_one_letter_code
_entity_poly.pdbx_strand_id
1 'polypeptide(L)'
;MTLLGTVILLTLSLAVTLFFEWGHAATIGNDPTEQTLLWAFFHSVMMRTAGFNAVDVMQRQRETVMMSMVLMVIGGGNAGTAGAIKVSTMMILVLVM
;
A
#
# COMPACT_ATOMS: atom_id res chain seq x y z
N MET A 1 10.47 11.99 -11.02
CA MET A 1 10.67 11.44 -9.67
C MET A 1 9.38 10.97 -9.03
N THR A 2 8.36 11.83 -8.89
CA THR A 2 7.07 11.45 -8.26
C THR A 2 6.36 10.29 -8.96
N LEU A 3 6.22 10.32 -10.29
CA LEU A 3 5.55 9.26 -11.06
C LEU A 3 6.24 7.89 -10.88
N LEU A 4 7.56 7.83 -11.06
CA LEU A 4 8.35 6.61 -10.87
C LEU A 4 8.26 6.10 -9.42
N GLY A 5 8.45 6.98 -8.43
CA GLY A 5 8.36 6.60 -7.02
C GLY A 5 6.97 6.07 -6.65
N THR A 6 5.90 6.69 -7.16
CA THR A 6 4.54 6.20 -6.93
C THR A 6 4.32 4.82 -7.55
N VAL A 7 4.78 4.58 -8.79
CA VAL A 7 4.67 3.26 -9.43
C VAL A 7 5.42 2.20 -8.61
N ILE A 8 6.65 2.47 -8.20
CA ILE A 8 7.46 1.55 -7.37
C ILE A 8 6.76 1.25 -6.04
N LEU A 9 6.24 2.28 -5.37
CA LEU A 9 5.58 2.11 -4.08
C LEU A 9 4.25 1.37 -4.19
N LEU A 10 3.50 1.58 -5.28
CA LEU A 10 2.25 0.85 -5.54
C LEU A 10 2.50 -0.62 -5.86
N THR A 11 3.49 -0.93 -6.71
CA THR A 11 3.83 -2.32 -7.01
C THR A 11 4.39 -3.03 -5.78
N LEU A 12 5.19 -2.34 -4.97
CA LEU A 12 5.72 -2.89 -3.71
C LEU A 12 4.60 -3.17 -2.70
N SER A 13 3.69 -2.22 -2.44
CA SER A 13 2.60 -2.43 -1.49
C SER A 13 1.58 -3.46 -1.98
N LEU A 14 1.33 -3.53 -3.29
CA LEU A 14 0.52 -4.58 -3.91
C LEU A 14 1.16 -5.96 -3.69
N ALA A 15 2.46 -6.10 -4.00
CA ALA A 15 3.17 -7.36 -3.86
C ALA A 15 3.19 -7.85 -2.41
N VAL A 16 3.46 -6.95 -1.45
CA VAL A 16 3.41 -7.26 -0.02
C VAL A 16 2.00 -7.71 0.39
N THR A 17 0.96 -6.98 -0.01
CA THR A 17 -0.43 -7.33 0.35
C THR A 17 -0.83 -8.68 -0.23
N LEU A 18 -0.52 -8.96 -1.49
CA LEU A 18 -0.81 -10.25 -2.11
C LEU A 18 -0.02 -11.38 -1.45
N PHE A 19 1.27 -11.17 -1.16
CA PHE A 19 2.11 -12.22 -0.58
C PHE A 19 1.58 -12.74 0.77
N PHE A 20 1.07 -11.84 1.62
CA PHE A 20 0.54 -12.20 2.94
C PHE A 20 -0.95 -12.57 2.91
N GLU A 21 -1.78 -11.84 2.18
CA GLU A 21 -3.25 -11.98 2.27
C GLU A 21 -3.88 -12.92 1.23
N TRP A 22 -3.13 -13.44 0.25
CA TRP A 22 -3.70 -14.31 -0.79
C TRP A 22 -4.34 -15.58 -0.22
N GLY A 23 -3.73 -16.19 0.80
CA GLY A 23 -4.25 -17.40 1.43
C GLY A 23 -5.19 -17.13 2.61
N HIS A 24 -5.49 -15.87 2.93
CA HIS A 24 -6.18 -15.52 4.17
C HIS A 24 -7.69 -15.44 3.94
N ALA A 25 -8.40 -16.51 4.32
CA ALA A 25 -9.84 -16.66 4.07
C ALA A 25 -10.71 -15.61 4.81
N ALA A 26 -10.21 -15.02 5.89
CA ALA A 26 -10.93 -13.99 6.66
C ALA A 26 -10.92 -12.60 5.99
N THR A 27 -10.13 -12.40 4.93
CA THR A 27 -9.96 -11.12 4.26
C THR A 27 -10.19 -11.26 2.76
N ILE A 28 -9.13 -11.42 1.97
CA ILE A 28 -9.16 -11.32 0.51
C ILE A 28 -9.00 -12.69 -0.18
N GLY A 29 -8.65 -13.72 0.58
CA GLY A 29 -8.33 -15.05 0.05
C GLY A 29 -9.55 -15.93 -0.28
N ASN A 30 -10.76 -15.53 0.10
CA ASN A 30 -11.99 -16.27 -0.23
C ASN A 30 -12.72 -15.74 -1.48
N ASP A 31 -12.27 -14.59 -2.00
CA ASP A 31 -12.84 -13.97 -3.19
C ASP A 31 -12.25 -14.58 -4.48
N PRO A 32 -12.94 -14.45 -5.63
CA PRO A 32 -12.36 -14.77 -6.93
C PRO A 32 -11.03 -14.02 -7.15
N THR A 33 -10.09 -14.64 -7.86
CA THR A 33 -8.74 -14.08 -8.09
C THR A 33 -8.75 -12.66 -8.67
N GLU A 34 -9.73 -12.33 -9.52
CA GLU A 34 -9.92 -10.98 -10.06
C GLU A 34 -10.28 -9.95 -8.98
N GLN A 35 -11.17 -10.32 -8.05
CA GLN A 35 -11.56 -9.48 -6.93
C GLN A 35 -10.42 -9.36 -5.92
N THR A 36 -9.70 -10.45 -5.64
CA THR A 36 -8.52 -10.43 -4.77
C THR A 36 -7.47 -9.44 -5.26
N LEU A 37 -7.18 -9.44 -6.56
CA LEU A 37 -6.24 -8.50 -7.15
C LEU A 37 -6.73 -7.05 -7.04
N LEU A 38 -8.02 -6.82 -7.27
CA LEU A 38 -8.64 -5.51 -7.19
C LEU A 38 -8.63 -4.96 -5.75
N TRP A 39 -8.91 -5.80 -4.75
CA TRP A 39 -8.83 -5.42 -3.34
C TRP A 39 -7.41 -5.17 -2.87
N ALA A 40 -6.45 -5.99 -3.30
CA ALA A 40 -5.04 -5.75 -3.02
C ALA A 40 -4.56 -4.43 -3.65
N PHE A 41 -4.98 -4.15 -4.89
CA PHE A 41 -4.66 -2.90 -5.57
C PHE A 41 -5.30 -1.69 -4.89
N PHE A 42 -6.59 -1.78 -4.56
CA PHE A 42 -7.29 -0.74 -3.81
C PHE A 42 -6.57 -0.45 -2.50
N HIS A 43 -6.21 -1.49 -1.75
CA HIS A 43 -5.47 -1.33 -0.50
C HIS A 43 -4.10 -0.69 -0.71
N SER A 44 -3.38 -1.06 -1.77
CA SER A 44 -2.08 -0.48 -2.14
C SER A 44 -2.16 1.04 -2.32
N VAL A 45 -3.26 1.53 -2.90
CA VAL A 45 -3.53 2.97 -3.10
C VAL A 45 -3.97 3.62 -1.79
N MET A 46 -4.79 2.93 -0.98
CA MET A 46 -5.29 3.48 0.28
C MET A 46 -4.20 3.74 1.33
N MET A 47 -3.11 2.98 1.29
CA MET A 47 -1.91 3.24 2.09
C MET A 47 -1.25 4.61 1.79
N ARG A 48 -1.59 5.27 0.68
CA ARG A 48 -1.09 6.61 0.30
C ARG A 48 -1.97 7.72 0.86
N THR A 49 -2.27 7.65 2.15
CA THR A 49 -3.02 8.62 2.97
C THR A 49 -4.49 8.84 2.59
N ALA A 50 -5.16 7.85 1.99
CA ALA A 50 -6.60 7.94 1.70
C ALA A 50 -7.46 7.28 2.79
N GLY A 51 -6.93 6.27 3.50
CA GLY A 51 -7.49 5.79 4.77
C GLY A 51 -8.78 4.98 4.69
N PHE A 52 -9.29 4.67 3.50
CA PHE A 52 -10.45 3.80 3.34
C PHE A 52 -10.06 2.32 3.44
N ASN A 53 -10.92 1.52 4.06
CA ASN A 53 -10.76 0.08 4.18
C ASN A 53 -11.87 -0.63 3.41
N ALA A 54 -11.48 -1.45 2.44
CA ALA A 54 -12.40 -2.32 1.70
C ALA A 54 -12.73 -3.62 2.46
N VAL A 55 -11.81 -4.07 3.32
CA VAL A 55 -11.91 -5.29 4.13
C VAL A 55 -11.56 -4.94 5.58
N ASP A 56 -12.06 -5.73 6.52
CA ASP A 56 -11.82 -5.51 7.95
C ASP A 56 -10.32 -5.58 8.28
N VAL A 57 -9.76 -4.46 8.76
CA VAL A 57 -8.35 -4.37 9.14
C VAL A 57 -8.04 -5.21 10.37
N MET A 58 -9.03 -5.48 11.22
CA MET A 58 -8.84 -6.29 12.42
C MET A 58 -8.64 -7.77 12.11
N GLN A 59 -9.02 -8.21 10.90
CA GLN A 59 -8.89 -9.59 10.44
C GLN A 59 -7.65 -9.80 9.55
N ARG A 60 -6.87 -8.75 9.28
CA ARG A 60 -5.62 -8.84 8.52
C ARG A 60 -4.53 -9.53 9.33
N GLN A 61 -3.60 -10.15 8.62
CA GLN A 61 -2.38 -10.65 9.23
C GLN A 61 -1.58 -9.50 9.86
N ARG A 62 -0.95 -9.77 11.00
CA ARG A 62 -0.19 -8.76 11.76
C ARG A 62 1.00 -8.24 10.97
N GLU A 63 1.60 -9.13 10.17
CA GLU A 63 2.69 -8.86 9.24
C GLU A 63 2.26 -7.83 8.18
N THR A 64 1.09 -8.02 7.56
CA THR A 64 0.51 -7.10 6.58
C THR A 64 0.27 -5.72 7.21
N VAL A 65 -0.28 -5.67 8.42
CA VAL A 65 -0.56 -4.42 9.13
C VAL A 65 0.74 -3.67 9.44
N MET A 66 1.76 -4.37 9.94
CA MET A 66 3.05 -3.78 10.27
C MET A 66 3.74 -3.19 9.02
N MET A 67 3.77 -3.92 7.91
CA MET A 67 4.30 -3.41 6.65
C MET A 67 3.50 -2.24 6.11
N SER A 68 2.17 -2.29 6.23
CA SER A 68 1.29 -1.18 5.83
C SER A 68 1.63 0.10 6.61
N MET A 69 1.88 0.00 7.92
CA MET A 69 2.28 1.13 8.75
C MET A 69 3.60 1.76 8.28
N VAL A 70 4.61 0.94 7.97
CA VAL A 70 5.90 1.43 7.43
C VAL A 70 5.69 2.12 6.09
N LEU A 71 4.89 1.52 5.21
CA LEU A 71 4.64 2.05 3.86
C LEU A 71 3.81 3.35 3.90
N MET A 72 2.92 3.53 4.87
CA MET A 72 2.10 4.73 5.09
C MET A 72 2.90 5.96 5.52
N VAL A 73 4.14 5.79 6.04
CA VAL A 73 5.06 6.91 6.30
C VAL A 73 5.37 7.68 5.02
N ILE A 74 5.39 6.98 3.89
CA ILE A 74 5.56 7.57 2.57
C ILE A 74 4.17 7.91 2.02
N GLY A 75 3.88 9.20 1.89
CA GLY A 75 2.59 9.70 1.45
C GLY A 75 2.42 9.74 -0.06
N GLY A 76 1.57 10.66 -0.51
CA GLY A 76 1.34 10.96 -1.91
C GLY A 76 2.40 11.88 -2.55
N GLY A 77 2.12 12.29 -3.79
CA GLY A 77 2.98 13.19 -4.57
C GLY A 77 3.02 14.64 -4.05
N ASN A 78 3.95 15.41 -4.61
CA ASN A 78 4.04 16.86 -4.38
C ASN A 78 2.79 17.58 -4.89
N ALA A 79 2.42 18.69 -4.26
CA ALA A 79 1.18 19.44 -4.53
C ALA A 79 -0.13 18.65 -4.31
N GLY A 80 -0.08 17.44 -3.74
CA GLY A 80 -1.27 16.67 -3.33
C GLY A 80 -1.67 16.90 -1.86
N THR A 81 -2.87 16.44 -1.51
CA THR A 81 -3.50 16.57 -0.18
C THR A 81 -2.98 15.60 0.89
N ALA A 82 -2.02 14.74 0.54
CA ALA A 82 -1.42 13.77 1.46
C ALA A 82 -0.57 14.44 2.55
N GLY A 83 -0.77 14.07 3.83
CA GLY A 83 -0.05 14.65 4.97
C GLY A 83 1.32 14.04 5.30
N ALA A 84 1.62 12.82 4.81
CA ALA A 84 2.85 12.09 5.11
C ALA A 84 4.06 12.55 4.26
N ILE A 85 5.24 11.95 4.46
CA ILE A 85 6.48 12.34 3.76
C ILE A 85 6.27 12.17 2.25
N LYS A 86 6.50 13.23 1.47
CA LYS A 86 6.23 13.21 0.04
C LYS A 86 7.12 12.20 -0.67
N VAL A 87 6.56 11.53 -1.69
CA VAL A 87 7.28 10.54 -2.52
C VAL A 87 8.58 11.12 -3.09
N SER A 88 8.56 12.40 -3.51
CA SER A 88 9.75 13.06 -4.07
C SER A 88 10.89 13.17 -3.05
N THR A 89 10.58 13.50 -1.80
CA THR A 89 11.54 13.65 -0.72
C THR A 89 12.18 12.31 -0.39
N MET A 90 11.38 11.24 -0.27
CA MET A 90 11.90 9.89 -0.03
C MET A 90 12.78 9.40 -1.19
N MET A 91 12.38 9.67 -2.44
CA MET A 91 13.17 9.26 -3.60
C MET A 91 14.54 9.95 -3.63
N ILE A 92 14.62 11.22 -3.24
CA ILE A 92 15.89 11.94 -3.14
C ILE A 92 16.76 11.36 -2.03
N LEU A 93 16.20 11.05 -0.85
CA LEU A 93 16.93 10.43 0.25
C LEU A 93 17.54 9.08 -0.15
N VAL A 94 16.78 8.24 -0.85
CA VAL A 94 17.25 6.93 -1.34
C VAL A 94 18.29 7.06 -2.45
N LEU A 95 18.22 8.11 -3.28
CA LEU A 95 19.17 8.33 -4.37
C LEU A 95 20.50 8.93 -3.89
N VAL A 96 20.47 9.71 -2.81
CA VAL A 96 21.65 10.39 -2.25
C VAL A 96 22.40 9.53 -1.24
N MET A 97 21.72 8.61 -0.54
CA MET A 97 22.35 7.59 0.30
C MET A 97 23.03 6.51 -0.55
#